data_AF-A0A1B9M7M5-F1
#
_entry.id   AF-A0A1B9M7M5-F1
#
_cell.length_a   1.000
_cell.length_b   1.000
_cell.length_c   1.000
_cell.angle_alpha   90.00
_cell.angle_beta   90.00
_cell.angle_gamma   90.00
#
_symmetry.space_group_name_H-M   'P 1'
#
loop_
_entity.id
_entity.type
_entity.pdbx_description
1 polymer ?
#
loop_
_entity_poly.entity_id
_entity_poly.type
_entity_poly.pdbx_seq_one_letter_code
_entity_poly.pdbx_strand_id
1 'polypeptide(L)'
;MEKLTPQNEHEEHMVQVLLAIMQGVPVEEYNDDNYFWHPSDSNCIFLNTEYRITPKSTPLPITRKMWRMINKKWKYAAMDKDGEVYFYINEPYTDKYGGCWNDSSSKYCRSALFINIDGINWSLSLTERPEDV
;
A
#
# COMPACT_ATOMS: atom_id res chain seq x y z
N MET A 1 13.69 6.01 35.93
CA MET A 1 12.43 6.24 35.20
C MET A 1 11.69 4.92 35.21
N GLU A 2 10.43 4.92 35.63
CA GLU A 2 9.64 3.68 35.74
C GLU A 2 9.24 3.22 34.34
N LYS A 3 9.44 1.94 34.02
CA LYS A 3 9.09 1.37 32.72
C LYS A 3 7.61 1.02 32.75
N LEU A 4 6.80 1.70 31.93
CA LEU A 4 5.40 1.35 31.75
C LEU A 4 5.28 0.17 30.78
N THR A 5 4.37 -0.76 31.10
CA THR A 5 4.01 -1.90 30.25
C THR A 5 2.51 -1.88 29.99
N PRO A 6 2.06 -2.17 28.76
CA PRO A 6 0.64 -2.31 28.48
C PRO A 6 -0.05 -3.29 29.44
N GLN A 7 -1.24 -2.95 29.91
CA GLN A 7 -2.04 -3.76 30.84
C GLN A 7 -3.17 -4.52 30.15
N ASN A 8 -3.48 -4.18 28.90
CA ASN A 8 -4.53 -4.79 28.10
C ASN A 8 -4.21 -4.68 26.60
N GLU A 9 -4.99 -5.39 25.78
CA GLU A 9 -4.80 -5.45 24.32
C GLU A 9 -4.92 -4.07 23.65
N HIS A 10 -5.77 -3.20 24.16
CA HIS A 10 -5.93 -1.85 23.61
C HIS A 10 -4.67 -1.01 23.85
N GLU A 11 -4.11 -1.01 25.06
CA GLU A 11 -2.84 -0.33 25.35
C GLU A 11 -1.69 -0.92 24.52
N GLU A 12 -1.65 -2.24 24.34
CA GLU A 12 -0.62 -2.89 23.52
C GLU A 12 -0.71 -2.44 22.06
N HIS A 13 -1.92 -2.44 21.51
CA HIS A 13 -2.19 -1.95 20.16
C HIS A 13 -1.76 -0.50 19.96
N MET A 14 -2.08 0.38 20.91
CA MET A 14 -1.70 1.80 20.83
C MET A 14 -0.19 2.01 20.87
N VAL A 15 0.54 1.20 21.65
CA VAL A 15 2.01 1.20 21.64
C VAL A 15 2.54 0.71 20.28
N GLN A 16 1.95 -0.34 19.69
CA GLN A 16 2.35 -0.81 18.36
C GLN A 16 2.09 0.23 17.27
N VAL A 17 0.98 0.95 17.31
CA VAL A 17 0.67 2.05 16.39
C VAL A 17 1.71 3.16 16.51
N LEU A 18 2.09 3.55 17.72
CA LEU A 18 3.15 4.55 17.93
C LEU A 18 4.49 4.10 17.34
N LEU A 19 4.86 2.85 17.59
CA LEU A 19 6.07 2.28 17.01
C LEU A 19 6.02 2.24 15.48
N ALA A 20 4.87 1.91 14.90
CA ALA A 20 4.66 1.92 13.45
C ALA A 20 4.88 3.32 12.87
N ILE A 21 4.26 4.35 13.45
CA ILE A 21 4.45 5.75 13.04
C ILE A 21 5.93 6.15 13.14
N MET A 22 6.59 5.85 14.27
CA MET A 22 8.02 6.14 14.46
C MET A 22 8.94 5.42 13.46
N GLN A 23 8.55 4.25 12.97
CA GLN A 23 9.29 3.45 12.00
C GLN A 23 8.92 3.76 10.54
N GLY A 24 8.01 4.71 10.30
CA GLY A 24 7.49 5.02 8.96
C GLY A 24 6.70 3.87 8.35
N VAL A 25 6.09 3.02 9.18
CA VAL A 25 5.12 2.02 8.75
C VAL A 25 3.77 2.72 8.60
N PRO A 26 3.07 2.54 7.47
CA PRO A 26 1.76 3.15 7.26
C PRO A 26 0.75 2.79 8.36
N VAL A 27 0.00 3.79 8.79
CA VAL A 27 -1.10 3.67 9.76
C VAL A 27 -2.30 4.39 9.19
N GLU A 28 -3.47 3.81 9.38
CA GLU A 28 -4.74 4.47 9.11
C GLU A 28 -5.49 4.72 10.41
N GLU A 29 -6.24 5.81 10.44
CA GLU A 29 -7.18 6.13 11.50
C GLU A 29 -8.61 6.09 10.96
N TYR A 30 -9.54 5.68 11.82
CA TYR A 30 -10.94 5.60 11.46
C TYR A 30 -11.63 6.95 11.68
N ASN A 31 -12.32 7.43 10.67
CA ASN A 31 -13.13 8.64 10.72
C ASN A 31 -14.58 8.26 11.02
N ASP A 32 -15.02 8.51 12.25
CA ASP A 32 -16.39 8.21 12.69
C ASP A 32 -17.45 9.03 11.94
N ASP A 33 -17.15 10.28 11.57
CA ASP A 33 -18.11 11.16 10.90
C ASP A 33 -18.52 10.63 9.51
N ASN A 34 -17.60 9.94 8.84
CA ASN A 34 -17.76 9.49 7.45
C ASN A 34 -17.62 7.97 7.28
N TYR A 35 -17.45 7.22 8.38
CA TYR A 35 -17.38 5.76 8.42
C TYR A 35 -16.33 5.15 7.47
N PHE A 36 -15.13 5.74 7.40
CA PHE A 36 -14.05 5.22 6.56
C PHE A 36 -12.67 5.33 7.21
N TRP A 37 -11.75 4.50 6.75
CA TRP A 37 -10.34 4.53 7.14
C TRP A 37 -9.56 5.46 6.21
N HIS A 38 -8.70 6.30 6.77
CA HIS A 38 -7.80 7.15 5.99
C HIS A 38 -6.39 7.14 6.56
N PRO A 39 -5.37 7.51 5.75
CA PRO A 39 -4.01 7.64 6.25
C PRO A 39 -3.97 8.56 7.48
N SER A 40 -3.30 8.10 8.53
CA SER A 40 -3.00 8.92 9.70
C SER A 40 -1.72 9.69 9.43
N ASP A 41 -1.88 10.97 9.07
CA ASP A 41 -0.77 11.91 8.88
C ASP A 41 -0.33 12.56 10.21
N SER A 42 -0.96 12.14 11.32
CA SER A 42 -0.74 12.70 12.64
C SER A 42 0.47 12.06 13.32
N ASN A 43 1.39 12.90 13.80
CA ASN A 43 2.45 12.46 14.73
C ASN A 43 1.92 12.26 16.17
N CYS A 44 0.63 12.50 16.39
CA CYS A 44 -0.05 12.35 17.66
C CYS A 44 -1.08 11.21 17.57
N ILE A 45 -1.22 10.46 18.65
CA ILE A 45 -2.22 9.40 18.79
C ILE A 45 -3.31 9.88 19.74
N PHE A 46 -4.57 9.76 19.33
CA PHE A 46 -5.72 10.07 20.16
C PHE A 46 -6.29 8.78 20.78
N LEU A 47 -6.42 8.73 22.11
CA LEU A 47 -6.84 7.51 22.83
C LEU A 47 -8.24 7.02 22.45
N ASN A 48 -9.09 7.92 21.94
CA ASN A 48 -10.47 7.60 21.55
C ASN A 48 -10.62 7.32 20.05
N THR A 49 -9.52 7.28 19.29
CA THR A 49 -9.54 7.03 17.85
C THR A 49 -9.14 5.60 17.58
N GLU A 50 -9.85 4.93 16.67
CA GLU A 50 -9.45 3.61 16.21
C GLU A 50 -8.35 3.74 15.16
N TYR A 51 -7.28 2.97 15.34
CA TYR A 51 -6.15 2.90 14.44
C TYR A 51 -5.98 1.49 13.90
N ARG A 52 -5.44 1.37 12.70
CA ARG A 52 -4.92 0.09 12.19
C ARG A 52 -3.57 0.31 11.51
N ILE A 53 -2.63 -0.58 11.79
CA ILE A 53 -1.35 -0.61 11.10
C ILE A 53 -1.60 -1.23 9.73
N THR A 54 -1.30 -0.49 8.68
CA THR A 54 -1.40 -1.01 7.31
C THR A 54 -0.04 -1.56 6.89
N PRO A 55 -0.01 -2.74 6.25
CA PRO A 55 1.25 -3.32 5.85
C PRO A 55 1.95 -2.42 4.84
N LYS A 56 3.26 -2.28 5.00
CA LYS A 56 4.10 -1.42 4.16
C LYS A 56 3.96 -1.82 2.69
N SER A 57 3.79 -0.84 1.80
CA SER A 57 3.78 -1.06 0.36
C SER A 57 5.06 -1.80 -0.06
N THR A 58 4.90 -2.80 -0.94
CA THR A 58 5.99 -3.57 -1.53
C THR A 58 5.97 -3.34 -3.04
N PRO A 59 6.34 -2.13 -3.52
CA PRO A 59 6.25 -1.81 -4.94
C PRO A 59 7.14 -2.74 -5.76
N LEU A 60 6.69 -3.03 -6.98
CA LEU A 60 7.43 -3.77 -7.98
C LEU A 60 8.77 -3.07 -8.28
N PRO A 61 9.89 -3.83 -8.40
CA PRO A 61 11.22 -3.27 -8.66
C PRO A 61 11.40 -2.87 -10.13
N ILE A 62 10.47 -2.10 -10.68
CA ILE A 62 10.51 -1.59 -12.05
C ILE A 62 11.42 -0.37 -12.06
N THR A 63 12.63 -0.56 -12.59
CA THR A 63 13.62 0.52 -12.64
C THR A 63 13.18 1.63 -13.59
N ARG A 64 13.71 2.85 -13.38
CA ARG A 64 13.55 3.97 -14.33
C ARG A 64 13.89 3.59 -15.79
N LYS A 65 14.91 2.76 -15.99
CA LYS A 65 15.30 2.27 -17.32
C LYS A 65 14.19 1.41 -17.96
N MET A 66 13.54 0.54 -17.18
CA MET A 66 12.40 -0.26 -17.64
C MET A 66 11.20 0.64 -17.96
N TRP A 67 10.89 1.60 -17.09
CA TRP A 67 9.82 2.58 -17.35
C TRP A 67 10.02 3.38 -18.64
N ARG A 68 11.27 3.73 -19.01
CA ARG A 68 11.57 4.39 -20.29
C ARG A 68 11.28 3.51 -21.51
N MET A 69 11.29 2.19 -21.37
CA MET A 69 10.96 1.25 -22.45
C MET A 69 9.45 0.99 -22.57
N ILE A 70 8.70 1.27 -21.51
CA ILE A 70 7.25 1.10 -21.45
C ILE A 70 6.58 2.37 -22.00
N ASN A 71 5.58 2.20 -22.87
CA ASN A 71 4.81 3.30 -23.43
C ASN A 71 4.25 4.21 -22.32
N LYS A 72 4.43 5.53 -22.46
CA LYS A 72 4.05 6.56 -21.48
C LYS A 72 2.57 6.59 -21.07
N LYS A 73 1.69 5.97 -21.86
CA LYS A 73 0.28 5.83 -21.50
C LYS A 73 0.07 5.00 -20.23
N TRP A 74 0.99 4.08 -19.94
CA TRP A 74 0.96 3.23 -18.74
C TRP A 74 1.62 3.98 -17.60
N LYS A 75 0.83 4.30 -16.58
CA LYS A 75 1.23 5.12 -15.42
C LYS A 75 1.43 4.31 -14.16
N TYR A 76 0.83 3.12 -14.08
CA TYR A 76 0.90 2.27 -12.90
C TYR A 76 1.22 0.83 -13.31
N ALA A 77 1.80 0.08 -12.39
CA ALA A 77 1.97 -1.35 -12.47
C ALA A 77 1.57 -2.01 -11.15
N ALA A 78 0.97 -3.19 -11.22
CA ALA A 78 0.65 -4.00 -10.05
C ALA A 78 0.71 -5.49 -10.39
N MET A 79 0.83 -6.31 -9.37
CA MET A 79 0.88 -7.77 -9.46
C MET A 79 -0.41 -8.36 -8.89
N ASP A 80 -1.01 -9.24 -9.67
CA ASP A 80 -2.15 -10.04 -9.24
C ASP A 80 -1.70 -11.22 -8.38
N LYS A 81 -2.64 -11.88 -7.70
CA LYS A 81 -2.37 -13.00 -6.79
C LYS A 81 -1.73 -14.20 -7.50
N ASP A 82 -1.91 -14.32 -8.81
CA ASP A 82 -1.28 -15.34 -9.64
C ASP A 82 0.20 -15.07 -9.95
N GLY A 83 0.73 -13.91 -9.52
CA GLY A 83 2.10 -13.48 -9.77
C GLY A 83 2.28 -12.73 -11.09
N GLU A 84 1.22 -12.54 -11.86
CA GLU A 84 1.28 -11.81 -13.12
C GLU A 84 1.27 -10.30 -12.89
N VAL A 85 2.16 -9.60 -13.59
CA VAL A 85 2.26 -8.14 -13.52
C VAL A 85 1.47 -7.51 -14.66
N TYR A 86 0.70 -6.48 -14.34
CA TYR A 86 -0.11 -5.72 -15.29
C TYR A 86 0.22 -4.23 -15.21
N PHE A 87 0.09 -3.56 -16.34
CA PHE A 87 0.22 -2.11 -16.49
C PHE A 87 -1.14 -1.46 -16.66
N TYR A 88 -1.34 -0.30 -16.03
CA TYR A 88 -2.61 0.42 -15.98
C TYR A 88 -2.43 1.89 -16.38
N ILE A 89 -3.49 2.47 -16.96
CA ILE A 89 -3.51 3.89 -17.36
C ILE A 89 -3.93 4.78 -16.19
N ASN A 90 -4.93 4.34 -15.42
CA ASN A 90 -5.34 4.98 -14.18
C ASN A 90 -4.89 4.16 -12.98
N GLU A 91 -4.99 4.77 -11.81
CA GLU A 91 -4.70 4.09 -10.56
C GLU A 91 -5.67 2.92 -10.38
N PRO A 92 -5.16 1.67 -10.33
CA PRO A 92 -5.99 0.51 -10.10
C PRO A 92 -6.31 0.35 -8.61
N TYR A 93 -7.35 -0.41 -8.30
CA TYR A 93 -7.74 -0.77 -6.95
C TYR A 93 -7.87 -2.28 -6.82
N THR A 94 -7.53 -2.81 -5.64
CA THR A 94 -7.84 -4.20 -5.28
C THR A 94 -9.28 -4.28 -4.80
N ASP A 95 -10.06 -5.22 -5.31
CA ASP A 95 -11.27 -5.62 -4.61
C ASP A 95 -10.90 -6.55 -3.44
N LYS A 96 -11.63 -6.46 -2.33
CA LYS A 96 -11.31 -7.22 -1.10
C LYS A 96 -11.36 -8.75 -1.30
N TYR A 97 -11.91 -9.22 -2.42
CA TYR A 97 -12.24 -10.62 -2.68
C TYR A 97 -11.66 -11.17 -3.99
N GLY A 98 -11.37 -10.33 -4.98
CA GLY A 98 -10.72 -10.72 -6.22
C GLY A 98 -9.22 -10.70 -6.01
N GLY A 99 -8.56 -11.80 -6.35
CA GLY A 99 -7.09 -11.86 -6.31
C GLY A 99 -6.44 -11.04 -7.43
N CYS A 100 -7.02 -9.90 -7.81
CA CYS A 100 -6.60 -9.09 -8.93
C CYS A 100 -6.76 -7.58 -8.67
N TRP A 101 -5.97 -6.80 -9.39
CA TRP A 101 -6.07 -5.36 -9.47
C TRP A 101 -6.99 -4.96 -10.62
N ASN A 102 -7.98 -4.14 -10.31
CA ASN A 102 -8.99 -3.66 -11.25
C ASN A 102 -8.75 -2.18 -11.58
N ASP A 103 -9.10 -1.77 -12.80
CA ASP A 103 -9.10 -0.36 -13.20
C ASP A 103 -10.49 0.00 -13.75
N SER A 104 -10.99 1.16 -13.34
CA SER A 104 -12.27 1.71 -13.80
C SER A 104 -12.35 1.85 -15.33
N SER A 105 -11.22 2.03 -16.02
CA SER A 105 -11.22 2.10 -17.48
C SER A 105 -11.21 0.75 -18.20
N SER A 106 -11.03 -0.35 -17.46
CA SER A 106 -10.80 -1.70 -18.00
C SER A 106 -9.62 -1.77 -18.99
N LYS A 107 -8.71 -0.79 -19.00
CA LYS A 107 -7.53 -0.77 -19.87
C LYS A 107 -6.30 -1.17 -19.08
N TYR A 108 -5.96 -2.44 -19.19
CA TYR A 108 -4.73 -3.00 -18.65
C TYR A 108 -3.95 -3.76 -19.73
N CYS A 109 -2.67 -4.02 -19.46
CA CYS A 109 -1.83 -4.83 -20.32
C CYS A 109 -0.91 -5.69 -19.47
N ARG A 110 -0.96 -7.01 -19.70
CA ARG A 110 -0.04 -7.95 -19.04
C ARG A 110 1.40 -7.64 -19.47
N SER A 111 2.29 -7.57 -18.48
CA SER A 111 3.72 -7.35 -18.70
C SER A 111 4.35 -8.55 -19.39
N ALA A 112 5.15 -8.29 -20.43
CA ALA A 112 6.06 -9.28 -21.00
C ALA A 112 7.48 -9.18 -20.40
N LEU A 113 7.71 -8.21 -19.49
CA LEU A 113 9.00 -8.00 -18.84
C LEU A 113 9.17 -8.95 -17.67
N PHE A 114 10.37 -9.52 -17.54
CA PHE A 114 10.78 -10.18 -16.32
C PHE A 114 10.95 -9.12 -15.21
N ILE A 115 10.13 -9.22 -14.18
CA ILE A 115 10.20 -8.40 -12.96
C ILE A 115 10.43 -9.39 -11.82
N ASN A 116 11.45 -9.15 -10.99
CA ASN A 116 11.66 -9.99 -9.82
C ASN A 116 10.54 -9.72 -8.81
N ILE A 117 9.71 -10.72 -8.55
CA ILE A 117 8.55 -10.63 -7.64
C ILE A 117 8.78 -11.33 -6.30
N ASP A 118 9.99 -11.86 -6.06
CA ASP A 118 10.29 -12.58 -4.83
C ASP A 118 10.10 -11.68 -3.59
N GLY A 119 9.26 -12.14 -2.67
CA GLY A 119 8.96 -11.42 -1.43
C GLY A 119 7.98 -10.24 -1.58
N ILE A 120 7.41 -10.03 -2.77
CA ILE A 120 6.41 -8.98 -2.99
C ILE A 120 5.02 -9.48 -2.59
N ASN A 121 4.31 -8.70 -1.77
CA ASN A 121 2.90 -8.95 -1.51
C ASN A 121 2.06 -8.35 -2.66
N TRP A 122 1.34 -9.21 -3.39
CA TRP A 122 0.53 -8.83 -4.55
C TRP A 122 -0.44 -7.67 -4.21
N SER A 123 -1.11 -7.71 -3.05
CA SER A 123 -2.10 -6.70 -2.67
C SER A 123 -1.48 -5.36 -2.27
N LEU A 124 -0.15 -5.29 -2.22
CA LEU A 124 0.63 -4.10 -1.84
C LEU A 124 1.65 -3.74 -2.94
N SER A 125 1.50 -4.29 -4.14
CA SER A 125 2.48 -4.20 -5.22
C SER A 125 2.34 -2.96 -6.12
N LEU A 126 1.33 -2.12 -5.86
CA LEU A 126 1.06 -0.94 -6.68
C LEU A 126 2.30 -0.05 -6.78
N THR A 127 2.69 0.22 -8.01
CA THR A 127 3.89 0.96 -8.37
C THR A 127 3.54 2.03 -9.37
N GLU A 128 3.76 3.28 -8.99
CA GLU A 128 3.58 4.42 -9.88
C GLU A 128 4.83 4.67 -10.73
N ARG A 129 4.60 5.08 -11.97
CA ARG A 129 5.65 5.53 -12.88
C ARG A 129 6.22 6.87 -12.38
N PRO A 130 7.55 7.02 -12.25
CA PRO A 130 8.15 8.30 -11.90
C PRO A 130 7.79 9.41 -12.90
N GLU A 131 7.45 10.60 -12.41
CA GLU A 131 7.06 11.76 -13.23
C GLU A 131 8.12 12.14 -14.29
N ASP A 132 9.39 11.91 -13.98
CA ASP A 132 10.55 12.29 -14.79
C ASP A 132 10.91 11.29 -15.92
N VAL A 133 10.07 10.26 -16.16
CA VAL A 133 10.34 9.16 -17.11
C VAL A 133 9.31 9.10 -18.24
#